data_AF-A0A7X6GX63-F1
#
_entry.id   AF-A0A7X6GX63-F1
#
_cell.length_a   1.000
_cell.length_b   1.000
_cell.length_c   1.000
_cell.angle_alpha   90.00
_cell.angle_beta   90.00
_cell.angle_gamma   90.00
#
_symmetry.space_group_name_H-M   'P 1'
#
loop_
_entity.id
_entity.type
_entity.pdbx_description
1 polymer ?
#
loop_
_entity_poly.entity_id
_entity_poly.type
_entity_poly.pdbx_seq_one_letter_code
_entity_poly.pdbx_strand_id
1 'polypeptide(L)'
;MLSRRQFIKTAAVTTAAASLAEPTEAVTGTPRLPLKAEPRRRTIFARSHVGGQLRLYSDAADQPRALIRQDALDRAFGKGAGQGLLQPDHWRMIDEGWFSGDDLFLPTDPDCSEFAVWQANYHHDCEAHDILADLLGVHLSPWGGRLDRVGLSFAEHPCTPRFATATLVHADCLPHLVREVAERSDWISVHPDPVST
;
A
#
# COMPACT_ATOMS: atom_id res chain seq x y z
N MET A 1 -6.12 16.36 20.35
CA MET A 1 -5.49 15.34 19.50
C MET A 1 -6.58 14.45 18.95
N LEU A 2 -6.90 14.59 17.67
CA LEU A 2 -7.96 13.85 16.98
C LEU A 2 -7.37 12.55 16.42
N SER A 3 -7.95 11.40 16.77
CA SER A 3 -7.48 10.09 16.34
C SER A 3 -8.06 9.72 14.96
N ARG A 4 -7.29 8.92 14.21
CA ARG A 4 -7.47 8.47 12.81
C ARG A 4 -8.82 7.79 12.48
N ARG A 5 -9.73 7.61 13.46
CA ARG A 5 -11.03 6.94 13.33
C ARG A 5 -12.24 7.87 13.12
N GLN A 6 -12.07 9.19 13.08
CA GLN A 6 -13.19 10.12 12.84
C GLN A 6 -13.36 10.59 11.39
N PHE A 7 -12.54 10.12 10.44
CA PHE A 7 -12.62 10.57 9.04
C PHE A 7 -13.60 9.78 8.14
N ILE A 8 -14.15 8.62 8.59
CA ILE A 8 -14.94 7.71 7.72
C ILE A 8 -16.45 7.68 8.06
N LYS A 9 -16.98 8.67 8.76
CA LYS A 9 -18.44 8.79 8.90
C LYS A 9 -18.83 10.25 8.75
N THR A 10 -19.19 10.65 7.53
CA THR A 10 -20.33 11.51 7.16
C THR A 10 -20.09 12.09 5.77
N ALA A 11 -20.56 11.40 4.73
CA ALA A 11 -20.86 12.02 3.43
C ALA A 11 -21.82 11.11 2.65
N ALA A 12 -22.99 10.86 3.25
CA ALA A 12 -24.13 10.31 2.54
C ALA A 12 -25.35 11.16 2.90
N VAL A 13 -25.43 12.35 2.30
CA VAL A 13 -26.70 13.06 2.05
C VAL A 13 -26.56 13.80 0.73
N THR A 14 -27.23 13.27 -0.28
CA THR A 14 -27.48 13.90 -1.59
C THR A 14 -28.66 14.86 -1.45
N THR A 15 -28.51 16.13 -1.83
CA THR A 15 -29.61 16.92 -2.43
C THR A 15 -29.07 18.11 -3.23
N ALA A 16 -29.21 17.98 -4.54
CA ALA A 16 -29.43 18.95 -5.62
C ALA A 16 -29.24 20.46 -5.40
N ALA A 17 -28.43 21.06 -6.29
CA ALA A 17 -28.73 22.35 -6.91
C ALA A 17 -28.29 22.34 -8.38
N ALA A 18 -29.18 22.78 -9.25
CA ALA A 18 -29.08 22.73 -10.71
C ALA A 18 -28.03 23.71 -11.28
N SER A 19 -27.40 23.33 -12.38
CA SER A 19 -26.94 24.29 -13.39
C SER A 19 -27.17 23.73 -14.78
N LEU A 20 -27.93 24.50 -15.56
CA LEU A 20 -28.20 24.33 -16.98
C LEU A 20 -26.91 24.52 -17.78
N ALA A 21 -26.50 23.49 -18.53
CA ALA A 21 -25.65 23.61 -19.71
C ALA A 21 -25.87 22.38 -20.63
N GLU A 22 -25.79 22.63 -21.93
CA GLU A 22 -26.37 21.91 -23.07
C GLU A 22 -25.96 20.43 -23.28
N PRO A 23 -26.77 19.65 -24.04
CA PRO A 23 -26.62 18.20 -24.13
C PRO A 23 -25.53 17.85 -25.13
N THR A 24 -24.44 17.28 -24.64
CA THR A 24 -23.51 16.51 -25.49
C THR A 24 -23.77 15.03 -25.21
N GLU A 25 -24.25 14.35 -26.26
CA GLU A 25 -24.44 12.90 -26.43
C GLU A 25 -24.44 12.03 -25.17
N ALA A 26 -25.63 11.62 -24.77
CA ALA A 26 -25.85 10.57 -23.80
C ALA A 26 -25.25 9.24 -24.31
N VAL A 27 -24.08 8.89 -23.80
CA VAL A 27 -23.70 7.48 -23.63
C VAL A 27 -24.70 6.91 -22.62
N THR A 28 -25.71 6.21 -23.12
CA THR A 28 -26.66 5.43 -22.35
C THR A 28 -25.94 4.24 -21.73
N GLY A 29 -25.28 4.49 -20.61
CA GLY A 29 -24.76 3.50 -19.68
C GLY A 29 -24.86 4.07 -18.28
N THR A 30 -25.31 3.27 -17.32
CA THR A 30 -25.17 3.61 -15.90
C THR A 30 -23.73 4.07 -15.65
N PRO A 31 -23.47 5.16 -14.91
CA PRO A 31 -22.11 5.63 -14.67
C PRO A 31 -21.31 4.47 -14.07
N ARG A 32 -20.30 4.00 -14.81
CA ARG A 32 -19.43 2.94 -14.31
C ARG A 32 -18.70 3.53 -13.11
N LEU A 33 -18.77 2.86 -11.97
CA LEU A 33 -17.97 3.26 -10.81
C LEU A 33 -16.56 2.67 -10.94
N PRO A 34 -15.52 3.40 -10.51
CA PRO A 34 -14.17 2.84 -10.44
C PRO A 34 -14.14 1.57 -9.57
N LEU A 35 -13.33 0.58 -9.95
CA LEU A 35 -13.11 -0.57 -9.07
C LEU A 35 -12.22 -0.18 -7.90
N LYS A 36 -12.56 -0.69 -6.72
CA LYS A 36 -11.77 -0.57 -5.51
C LYS A 36 -10.96 -1.83 -5.27
N ALA A 37 -9.70 -1.73 -4.87
CA ALA A 37 -8.88 -2.90 -4.56
C ALA A 37 -9.54 -3.75 -3.46
N GLU A 38 -9.50 -5.07 -3.62
CA GLU A 38 -9.93 -5.98 -2.56
C GLU A 38 -8.81 -6.12 -1.52
N PRO A 39 -9.15 -6.37 -0.25
CA PRO A 39 -8.18 -6.78 0.75
C PRO A 39 -7.43 -8.02 0.26
N ARG A 40 -6.09 -7.92 0.14
CA ARG A 40 -5.24 -9.01 -0.33
C ARG A 40 -4.49 -9.63 0.85
N ARG A 41 -4.37 -10.95 0.86
CA ARG A 41 -3.46 -11.65 1.78
C ARG A 41 -2.01 -11.29 1.45
N ARG A 42 -1.23 -10.98 2.47
CA ARG A 42 0.17 -10.58 2.34
C ARG A 42 1.08 -11.68 2.80
N THR A 43 2.17 -11.85 2.06
CA THR A 43 3.24 -12.76 2.46
C THR A 43 4.45 -11.93 2.81
N ILE A 44 5.00 -12.13 4.00
CA ILE A 44 6.26 -11.53 4.44
C ILE A 44 7.35 -12.59 4.33
N PHE A 45 8.41 -12.26 3.64
CA PHE A 45 9.58 -13.09 3.48
C PHE A 45 10.72 -12.59 4.36
N ALA A 46 11.51 -13.53 4.86
CA ALA A 46 12.70 -13.27 5.66
C ALA A 46 13.95 -13.73 4.90
N ARG A 47 14.75 -12.76 4.42
CA ARG A 47 16.04 -13.03 3.75
C ARG A 47 17.21 -12.79 4.68
N SER A 48 18.31 -13.50 4.47
CA SER A 48 19.54 -13.27 5.24
C SER A 48 20.05 -11.83 5.10
N HIS A 49 20.55 -11.28 6.20
CA HIS A 49 21.14 -9.95 6.29
C HIS A 49 22.45 -9.99 7.10
N VAL A 50 23.12 -8.85 7.19
CA VAL A 50 24.42 -8.69 7.86
C VAL A 50 24.34 -9.17 9.31
N GLY A 51 25.37 -9.91 9.76
CA GLY A 51 25.53 -10.28 11.17
C GLY A 51 24.56 -11.35 11.68
N GLY A 52 24.03 -12.21 10.79
CA GLY A 52 23.09 -13.28 11.17
C GLY A 52 21.65 -12.80 11.41
N GLN A 53 21.37 -11.54 11.04
CA GLN A 53 20.04 -10.96 11.06
C GLN A 53 19.21 -11.44 9.86
N LEU A 54 17.88 -11.30 9.94
CA LEU A 54 17.00 -11.49 8.79
C LEU A 54 16.27 -10.19 8.45
N ARG A 55 16.34 -9.76 7.20
CA ARG A 55 15.59 -8.62 6.69
C ARG A 55 14.21 -9.08 6.22
N LEU A 56 13.17 -8.39 6.66
CA LEU A 56 11.79 -8.69 6.32
C LEU A 56 11.29 -7.78 5.18
N TYR A 57 10.62 -8.37 4.20
CA TYR A 57 10.01 -7.68 3.06
C TYR A 57 8.72 -8.41 2.64
N SER A 58 7.77 -7.70 2.02
CA SER A 58 6.48 -8.27 1.61
C SER A 58 6.52 -8.85 0.20
N ASP A 59 5.41 -9.44 -0.23
CA ASP A 59 5.13 -9.85 -1.61
C ASP A 59 4.76 -8.68 -2.54
N ALA A 60 4.94 -7.43 -2.11
CA ALA A 60 4.80 -6.28 -2.99
C ALA A 60 5.93 -6.21 -4.02
N ALA A 61 5.69 -5.43 -5.07
CA ALA A 61 6.65 -5.21 -6.13
C ALA A 61 7.88 -4.43 -5.60
N ASP A 62 9.06 -4.81 -6.09
CA ASP A 62 10.32 -4.11 -5.86
C ASP A 62 10.45 -2.84 -6.72
N GLN A 63 9.59 -2.70 -7.73
CA GLN A 63 9.54 -1.55 -8.63
C GLN A 63 8.12 -0.95 -8.70
N PRO A 64 8.02 0.36 -9.02
CA PRO A 64 6.73 0.99 -9.23
C PRO A 64 5.95 0.30 -10.34
N ARG A 65 4.64 0.26 -10.18
CA ARG A 65 3.70 -0.19 -11.22
C ARG A 65 3.02 1.01 -11.85
N ALA A 66 2.59 0.85 -13.10
CA ALA A 66 1.88 1.89 -13.82
C ALA A 66 0.58 2.29 -13.10
N LEU A 67 0.23 3.58 -13.22
CA LEU A 67 -1.00 4.17 -12.72
C LEU A 67 -1.80 4.74 -13.89
N ILE A 68 -3.12 4.74 -13.75
CA ILE A 68 -4.03 5.35 -14.73
C ILE A 68 -3.91 6.88 -14.65
N ARG A 69 -3.77 7.54 -15.80
CA ARG A 69 -3.73 8.99 -15.90
C ARG A 69 -5.07 9.62 -15.53
N GLN A 70 -5.03 10.83 -15.00
CA GLN A 70 -6.23 11.54 -14.54
C GLN A 70 -7.23 11.83 -15.67
N ASP A 71 -6.74 12.18 -16.85
CA ASP A 71 -7.57 12.41 -18.04
C ASP A 71 -8.27 11.13 -18.51
N ALA A 72 -7.60 9.98 -18.46
CA ALA A 72 -8.22 8.68 -18.73
C ALA A 72 -9.32 8.35 -17.72
N LEU A 73 -9.08 8.59 -16.41
CA LEU A 73 -10.09 8.43 -15.37
C LEU A 73 -11.30 9.36 -15.57
N ASP A 74 -11.05 10.63 -15.89
CA ASP A 74 -12.09 11.62 -16.09
C ASP A 74 -12.95 11.31 -17.32
N ARG A 75 -12.35 10.77 -18.39
CA ARG A 75 -13.09 10.28 -19.58
C ARG A 75 -13.97 9.07 -19.26
N ALA A 76 -13.47 8.14 -18.44
CA ALA A 76 -14.17 6.89 -18.14
C ALA A 76 -15.29 7.03 -17.11
N PHE A 77 -15.10 7.89 -16.10
CA PHE A 77 -15.93 7.94 -14.90
C PHE A 77 -16.49 9.33 -14.58
N GLY A 78 -16.12 10.35 -15.37
CA GLY A 78 -16.47 11.75 -15.14
C GLY A 78 -15.41 12.51 -14.35
N LYS A 79 -15.46 13.84 -14.45
CA LYS A 79 -14.46 14.73 -13.85
C LYS A 79 -14.32 14.52 -12.35
N GLY A 80 -13.09 14.36 -11.88
CA GLY A 80 -12.77 14.23 -10.47
C GLY A 80 -12.95 12.80 -9.93
N ALA A 81 -13.29 11.82 -10.77
CA ALA A 81 -13.44 10.44 -10.33
C ALA A 81 -12.15 9.81 -9.77
N GLY A 82 -10.99 10.38 -10.12
CA GLY A 82 -9.71 10.02 -9.52
C GLY A 82 -9.54 10.45 -8.06
N GLN A 83 -10.36 11.40 -7.58
CA GLN A 83 -10.27 11.89 -6.20
C GLN A 83 -10.72 10.78 -5.24
N GLY A 84 -9.76 10.23 -4.50
CA GLY A 84 -9.99 9.14 -3.55
C GLY A 84 -9.70 7.75 -4.10
N LEU A 85 -9.15 7.62 -5.31
CA LEU A 85 -8.52 6.37 -5.74
C LEU A 85 -7.13 6.23 -5.10
N LEU A 86 -6.86 5.04 -4.58
CA LEU A 86 -5.53 4.66 -4.09
C LEU A 86 -4.78 3.91 -5.19
N GLN A 87 -3.44 3.85 -5.13
CA GLN A 87 -2.67 3.12 -6.16
C GLN A 87 -3.13 1.66 -6.38
N PRO A 88 -3.50 0.88 -5.34
CA PRO A 88 -4.09 -0.43 -5.53
C PRO A 88 -5.38 -0.44 -6.37
N ASP A 89 -6.20 0.62 -6.29
CA ASP A 89 -7.41 0.75 -7.11
C ASP A 89 -7.04 0.89 -8.60
N HIS A 90 -6.00 1.67 -8.89
CA HIS A 90 -5.46 1.81 -10.25
C HIS A 90 -4.99 0.45 -10.77
N TRP A 91 -4.20 -0.27 -9.97
CA TRP A 91 -3.69 -1.59 -10.36
C TRP A 91 -4.80 -2.60 -10.58
N ARG A 92 -5.83 -2.63 -9.74
CA ARG A 92 -6.98 -3.50 -9.95
C ARG A 92 -7.65 -3.23 -11.29
N MET A 93 -7.90 -1.96 -11.63
CA MET A 93 -8.52 -1.62 -12.91
C MET A 93 -7.63 -1.93 -14.12
N ILE A 94 -6.31 -1.81 -13.98
CA ILE A 94 -5.35 -2.20 -15.03
C ILE A 94 -5.35 -3.73 -15.19
N ASP A 95 -5.31 -4.48 -14.08
CA ASP A 95 -5.28 -5.95 -14.08
C ASP A 95 -6.57 -6.56 -14.67
N GLU A 96 -7.71 -5.86 -14.51
CA GLU A 96 -8.99 -6.20 -15.15
C GLU A 96 -9.09 -5.75 -16.63
N GLY A 97 -8.04 -5.12 -17.16
CA GLY A 97 -7.97 -4.66 -18.54
C GLY A 97 -8.84 -3.44 -18.86
N TRP A 98 -9.23 -2.64 -17.86
CA TRP A 98 -10.06 -1.45 -18.08
C TRP A 98 -9.28 -0.29 -18.71
N PHE A 99 -7.96 -0.26 -18.49
CA PHE A 99 -7.05 0.78 -18.99
C PHE A 99 -5.75 0.14 -19.49
N SER A 100 -5.18 0.68 -20.56
CA SER A 100 -3.93 0.19 -21.15
C SER A 100 -3.24 1.26 -22.00
N GLY A 101 -1.97 1.02 -22.37
CA GLY A 101 -1.24 1.88 -23.30
C GLY A 101 -1.17 3.34 -22.81
N ASP A 102 -1.65 4.26 -23.64
CA ASP A 102 -1.59 5.71 -23.41
C ASP A 102 -2.39 6.18 -22.19
N ASP A 103 -3.35 5.38 -21.72
CA ASP A 103 -4.09 5.67 -20.49
C ASP A 103 -3.22 5.56 -19.22
N LEU A 104 -2.01 5.00 -19.34
CA LEU A 104 -1.14 4.70 -18.22
C LEU A 104 0.07 5.64 -18.17
N PHE A 105 0.59 5.85 -16.97
CA PHE A 105 1.90 6.43 -16.73
C PHE A 105 2.64 5.62 -15.67
N LEU A 106 3.95 5.48 -15.83
CA LEU A 106 4.80 4.80 -14.85
C LEU A 106 5.48 5.85 -13.97
N PRO A 107 5.23 5.86 -12.64
CA PRO A 107 5.91 6.80 -11.76
C PRO A 107 7.34 6.33 -11.52
N THR A 108 8.28 6.70 -12.40
CA THR A 108 9.72 6.39 -12.25
C THR A 108 10.57 7.58 -11.82
N ASP A 109 10.02 8.79 -11.94
CA ASP A 109 10.71 10.01 -11.54
C ASP A 109 10.78 10.10 -10.01
N PRO A 110 11.98 10.12 -9.39
CA PRO A 110 12.12 10.25 -7.95
C PRO A 110 11.47 11.49 -7.34
N ASP A 111 11.31 12.56 -8.14
CA ASP A 111 10.70 13.82 -7.72
C ASP A 111 9.18 13.81 -7.86
N CYS A 112 8.61 12.80 -8.53
CA CYS A 112 7.17 12.62 -8.70
C CYS A 112 6.51 12.18 -7.38
N SER A 113 5.39 12.82 -7.02
CA SER A 113 4.62 12.52 -5.81
C SER A 113 4.14 11.08 -5.74
N GLU A 114 3.80 10.47 -6.88
CA GLU A 114 3.31 9.11 -6.98
C GLU A 114 4.41 8.09 -6.76
N PHE A 115 5.64 8.40 -7.20
CA PHE A 115 6.82 7.60 -6.87
C PHE A 115 7.11 7.67 -5.37
N ALA A 116 7.07 8.87 -4.80
CA ALA A 116 7.25 9.08 -3.35
C ALA A 116 6.21 8.32 -2.51
N VAL A 117 4.94 8.34 -2.92
CA VAL A 117 3.85 7.58 -2.28
C VAL A 117 4.09 6.09 -2.43
N TRP A 118 4.49 5.63 -3.63
CA TRP A 118 4.80 4.23 -3.85
C TRP A 118 5.95 3.74 -2.97
N GLN A 119 7.06 4.46 -2.97
CA GLN A 119 8.23 4.12 -2.17
C GLN A 119 7.88 4.02 -0.68
N ALA A 120 7.02 4.91 -0.18
CA ALA A 120 6.63 4.92 1.22
C ALA A 120 5.67 3.78 1.61
N ASN A 121 4.72 3.43 0.75
CA ASN A 121 3.58 2.58 1.15
C ASN A 121 3.56 1.20 0.47
N TYR A 122 4.23 1.07 -0.67
CA TYR A 122 4.08 -0.09 -1.55
C TYR A 122 5.42 -0.71 -1.96
N HIS A 123 6.55 -0.11 -1.61
CA HIS A 123 7.85 -0.77 -1.69
C HIS A 123 7.93 -1.89 -0.65
N HIS A 124 8.41 -3.05 -1.04
CA HIS A 124 8.32 -4.29 -0.26
C HIS A 124 8.87 -4.24 1.18
N ASP A 125 9.96 -3.50 1.42
CA ASP A 125 10.57 -3.37 2.75
C ASP A 125 9.70 -2.47 3.64
N CYS A 126 9.17 -1.38 3.07
CA CYS A 126 8.37 -0.40 3.80
C CYS A 126 6.96 -0.94 4.08
N GLU A 127 6.36 -1.65 3.13
CA GLU A 127 5.07 -2.30 3.34
C GLU A 127 5.17 -3.36 4.46
N ALA A 128 6.22 -4.20 4.46
CA ALA A 128 6.44 -5.16 5.54
C ALA A 128 6.65 -4.47 6.90
N HIS A 129 7.43 -3.39 6.93
CA HIS A 129 7.63 -2.58 8.13
C HIS A 129 6.29 -2.09 8.70
N ASP A 130 5.48 -1.44 7.88
CA ASP A 130 4.22 -0.82 8.33
C ASP A 130 3.18 -1.87 8.74
N ILE A 131 3.06 -2.96 7.97
CA ILE A 131 2.17 -4.08 8.30
C ILE A 131 2.54 -4.67 9.67
N LEU A 132 3.82 -4.94 9.91
CA LEU A 132 4.29 -5.55 11.16
C LEU A 132 4.16 -4.59 12.34
N ALA A 133 4.48 -3.31 12.14
CA ALA A 133 4.35 -2.30 13.19
C ALA A 133 2.90 -2.14 13.64
N ASP A 134 1.96 -2.05 12.69
CA ASP A 134 0.52 -1.92 12.97
C ASP A 134 -0.03 -3.20 13.63
N LEU A 135 0.23 -4.37 13.04
CA LEU A 135 -0.26 -5.66 13.55
C LEU A 135 0.22 -5.95 14.98
N LEU A 136 1.49 -5.64 15.26
CA LEU A 136 2.10 -5.94 16.54
C LEU A 136 1.93 -4.81 17.56
N GLY A 137 1.31 -3.69 17.16
CA GLY A 137 1.05 -2.53 18.01
C GLY A 137 2.33 -1.85 18.48
N VAL A 138 3.35 -1.77 17.62
CA VAL A 138 4.65 -1.19 17.97
C VAL A 138 4.56 0.32 17.89
N HIS A 139 4.87 1.00 19.00
CA HIS A 139 5.05 2.44 19.00
C HIS A 139 6.44 2.78 18.44
N LEU A 140 6.46 3.31 17.22
CA LEU A 140 7.68 3.76 16.57
C LEU A 140 8.03 5.18 17.01
N SER A 141 9.32 5.38 17.31
CA SER A 141 9.91 6.71 17.48
C SER A 141 10.52 7.16 16.14
N PRO A 142 10.91 8.43 15.98
CA PRO A 142 11.58 8.91 14.76
C PRO A 142 12.89 8.20 14.39
N TRP A 143 13.42 7.37 15.29
CA TRP A 143 14.62 6.54 15.06
C TRP A 143 14.28 5.05 14.89
N GLY A 144 12.99 4.74 14.72
CA GLY A 144 12.46 3.39 14.71
C GLY A 144 12.04 2.90 16.09
N GLY A 145 12.03 1.59 16.26
CA GLY A 145 11.53 0.92 17.46
C GLY A 145 12.02 -0.52 17.57
N ARG A 146 11.82 -1.12 18.73
CA ARG A 146 12.21 -2.51 18.97
C ARG A 146 11.10 -3.24 19.71
N LEU A 147 10.88 -4.48 19.32
CA LEU A 147 9.94 -5.39 19.96
C LEU A 147 10.69 -6.66 20.39
N ASP A 148 11.25 -6.61 21.59
CA ASP A 148 12.16 -7.63 22.11
C ASP A 148 11.55 -9.03 22.18
N ARG A 149 10.26 -9.13 22.52
CA ARG A 149 9.55 -10.42 22.67
C ARG A 149 9.56 -11.30 21.42
N VAL A 150 9.77 -10.72 20.23
CA VAL A 150 9.87 -11.44 18.94
C VAL A 150 11.16 -11.14 18.21
N GLY A 151 12.14 -10.49 18.88
CA GLY A 151 13.42 -10.15 18.29
C GLY A 151 13.33 -9.21 17.09
N LEU A 152 12.30 -8.36 17.01
CA LEU A 152 12.12 -7.41 15.91
C LEU A 152 12.76 -6.06 16.20
N SER A 153 13.46 -5.52 15.22
CA SER A 153 13.93 -4.14 15.16
C SER A 153 13.34 -3.46 13.94
N PHE A 154 12.78 -2.28 14.15
CA PHE A 154 12.26 -1.39 13.14
C PHE A 154 13.24 -0.24 13.02
N ALA A 155 13.73 0.02 11.81
CA ALA A 155 14.59 1.16 11.53
C ALA A 155 13.86 2.10 10.58
N GLU A 156 13.77 3.38 10.97
CA GLU A 156 13.35 4.47 10.11
C GLU A 156 14.59 5.15 9.54
N HIS A 157 14.61 5.43 8.23
CA HIS A 157 15.73 6.17 7.64
C HIS A 157 15.63 7.65 8.04
N PRO A 158 16.69 8.26 8.60
CA PRO A 158 16.63 9.60 9.17
C PRO A 158 16.28 10.71 8.17
N CYS A 159 16.48 10.46 6.87
CA CYS A 159 16.16 11.43 5.81
C CYS A 159 14.74 11.29 5.22
N THR A 160 13.98 10.22 5.50
CA THR A 160 12.56 10.09 5.12
C THR A 160 11.96 8.74 5.59
N PRO A 161 10.67 8.70 6.00
CA PRO A 161 9.95 7.43 6.28
C PRO A 161 9.91 6.44 5.11
N ARG A 162 10.26 6.88 3.90
CA ARG A 162 10.19 6.12 2.64
C ARG A 162 11.18 4.97 2.52
N PHE A 163 12.06 4.79 3.50
CA PHE A 163 13.02 3.69 3.55
C PHE A 163 12.95 2.99 4.90
N ALA A 164 11.75 2.90 5.49
CA ALA A 164 11.51 2.19 6.74
C ALA A 164 11.62 0.67 6.55
N THR A 165 12.11 -0.01 7.58
CA THR A 165 12.53 -1.41 7.44
C THR A 165 12.35 -2.22 8.71
N ALA A 166 11.97 -3.50 8.57
CA ALA A 166 11.88 -4.43 9.69
C ALA A 166 12.94 -5.53 9.58
N THR A 167 13.60 -5.82 10.70
CA THR A 167 14.70 -6.78 10.78
C THR A 167 14.56 -7.66 12.02
N LEU A 168 14.71 -8.96 11.87
CA LEU A 168 14.89 -9.88 12.99
C LEU A 168 16.36 -9.85 13.42
N VAL A 169 16.58 -9.60 14.71
CA VAL A 169 17.92 -9.48 15.30
C VAL A 169 18.69 -10.81 15.19
N HIS A 170 17.99 -11.94 15.26
CA HIS A 170 18.56 -13.28 15.12
C HIS A 170 17.62 -14.18 14.32
N ALA A 171 18.20 -15.09 13.52
CA ALA A 171 17.44 -16.00 12.68
C ALA A 171 16.56 -17.00 13.46
N ASP A 172 16.96 -17.34 14.69
CA ASP A 172 16.19 -18.18 15.61
C ASP A 172 14.89 -17.53 16.11
N CYS A 173 14.72 -16.22 15.91
CA CYS A 173 13.51 -15.49 16.25
C CYS A 173 12.38 -15.68 15.22
N LEU A 174 12.69 -16.18 14.01
CA LEU A 174 11.70 -16.33 12.94
C LEU A 174 10.48 -17.19 13.33
N PRO A 175 10.64 -18.37 13.96
CA PRO A 175 9.49 -19.16 14.43
C PRO A 175 8.60 -18.41 15.43
N HIS A 176 9.18 -17.56 16.28
CA HIS A 176 8.41 -16.74 17.23
C HIS A 176 7.58 -15.68 16.51
N LEU A 177 8.17 -15.01 15.52
CA LEU A 177 7.45 -14.06 14.68
C LEU A 177 6.30 -14.73 13.92
N VAL A 178 6.56 -15.87 13.28
CA VAL A 178 5.54 -16.63 12.53
C VAL A 178 4.34 -16.94 13.40
N ARG A 179 4.58 -17.45 14.62
CA ARG A 179 3.51 -17.76 15.57
C ARG A 179 2.71 -16.53 15.96
N GLU A 180 3.39 -15.44 16.31
CA GLU A 180 2.75 -14.19 16.77
C GLU A 180 1.93 -13.51 15.67
N VAL A 181 2.38 -13.58 14.42
CA VAL A 181 1.60 -13.09 13.29
C VAL A 181 0.36 -13.96 13.08
N ALA A 182 0.51 -15.28 13.09
CA ALA A 182 -0.61 -16.21 12.91
C ALA A 182 -1.67 -16.12 14.03
N GLU A 183 -1.27 -15.79 15.26
CA GLU A 183 -2.19 -15.56 16.38
C GLU A 183 -3.02 -14.27 16.23
N ARG A 184 -2.53 -13.29 15.45
CA ARG A 184 -3.15 -11.96 15.33
C ARG A 184 -3.82 -11.72 13.98
N SER A 185 -3.49 -12.51 12.97
CA SER A 185 -3.96 -12.31 11.60
C SER A 185 -4.07 -13.62 10.85
N ASP A 186 -5.13 -13.74 10.06
CA ASP A 186 -5.39 -14.80 9.08
C ASP A 186 -5.06 -14.36 7.64
N TRP A 187 -4.70 -13.09 7.44
CA TRP A 187 -4.42 -12.50 6.14
C TRP A 187 -2.94 -12.20 5.91
N ILE A 188 -2.09 -12.38 6.91
CA ILE A 188 -0.62 -12.25 6.79
C ILE A 188 0.01 -13.60 7.07
N SER A 189 0.93 -14.03 6.22
CA SER A 189 1.81 -15.16 6.49
C SER A 189 3.28 -14.74 6.45
N VAL A 190 4.12 -15.43 7.21
CA VAL A 190 5.57 -15.16 7.29
C VAL A 190 6.33 -16.43 6.92
N HIS A 191 7.30 -16.31 6.02
CA HIS A 191 8.09 -17.44 5.51
C HIS A 191 9.57 -17.08 5.38
N PRO A 192 10.48 -18.06 5.46
CA PRO A 192 11.83 -17.86 4.97
C PRO A 192 11.81 -17.55 3.46
N ASP A 193 12.76 -16.74 3.00
CA ASP A 193 12.91 -16.43 1.58
C ASP A 193 13.25 -17.73 0.80
N PRO A 194 12.47 -18.09 -0.24
CA PRO A 194 12.70 -19.29 -1.04
C PRO A 194 14.05 -19.30 -1.79
N VAL A 195 14.71 -18.14 -1.94
CA VAL A 195 16.00 -18.03 -2.63
C VAL A 195 17.19 -18.20 -1.68
N SER A 196 16.95 -18.28 -0.37
CA SER A 196 18.00 -18.33 0.66
C SER A 196 18.41 -19.76 1.10
N THR A 197 18.02 -20.80 0.34
CA THR A 197 18.41 -22.22 0.57
C THR A 197 19.38 -22.75 -0.48
#